data_AF-A0A1N6NDN6-F1
#
_entry.id   AF-A0A1N6NDN6-F1
#
_cell.length_a   1.000
_cell.length_b   1.000
_cell.length_c   1.000
_cell.angle_alpha   90.00
_cell.angle_beta   90.00
_cell.angle_gamma   90.00
#
_symmetry.space_group_name_H-M   'P 1'
#
loop_
_entity.id
_entity.type
_entity.pdbx_description
1 polymer ?
#
loop_
_entity_poly.entity_id
_entity_poly.type
_entity_poly.pdbx_seq_one_letter_code
_entity_poly.pdbx_strand_id
1 'polypeptide(L)'
;MAYYSGAASDMAALRAAIVNSCLNHGWSWNSSTNVLSKGALFLLLTNDALNLSLTGRTSATAGDMPNAVQLGRLMQKSGAATLDVTYPAEWECFVFTNPDEVWFVVRYDVDRYQWCSFGGSAVAGLEGTGMWVAAIRGPVPINHDISSVVNPFYIRATEGGGTRSLGSGLTSGAWGWNTVAREFQALRDIFVHSNFDGHGWHLNEASLTTALIGVKSVSQLIQAQPSAWNSEAALIPMRAYKLRPSFKTSLVADLVNIRHVRIDNYVPGQIIELGSDRWKVYPWHRRNEAERDGIAPGDVAWINKDHTGTFGYAIRYDGP
;
A
#
# COMPACT_ATOMS: atom_id res chain seq x y z
N MET A 1 -19.25 -1.73 7.97
CA MET A 1 -17.80 -1.78 8.25
C MET A 1 -17.55 -1.28 9.67
N ALA A 2 -16.40 -1.58 10.28
CA ALA A 2 -16.03 -0.98 11.56
C ALA A 2 -14.84 -0.05 11.46
N TYR A 3 -14.97 1.09 12.13
CA TYR A 3 -14.05 2.20 12.10
C TYR A 3 -13.51 2.47 13.50
N TYR A 4 -12.20 2.52 13.64
CA TYR A 4 -11.51 2.85 14.89
C TYR A 4 -10.49 3.94 14.61
N SER A 5 -10.28 4.83 15.57
CA SER A 5 -9.25 5.84 15.51
C SER A 5 -8.65 6.11 16.88
N GLY A 6 -7.46 6.70 16.88
CA GLY A 6 -6.78 7.08 18.12
C GLY A 6 -5.41 7.69 17.86
N ALA A 7 -4.63 7.78 18.93
CA ALA A 7 -3.23 8.16 18.88
C ALA A 7 -2.35 6.99 19.37
N ALA A 8 -1.11 6.93 18.89
CA ALA A 8 -0.11 5.98 19.32
C ALA A 8 1.16 6.72 19.76
N SER A 9 1.88 6.17 20.74
CA SER A 9 3.15 6.70 21.23
C SER A 9 4.37 6.07 20.57
N ASP A 10 4.20 4.92 19.93
CA ASP A 10 5.26 4.13 19.31
C ASP A 10 4.69 3.07 18.33
N MET A 11 5.57 2.30 17.70
CA MET A 11 5.20 1.22 16.76
C MET A 11 4.47 0.05 17.43
N ALA A 12 4.74 -0.21 18.72
CA ALA A 12 4.07 -1.29 19.45
C ALA A 12 2.60 -0.93 19.73
N ALA A 13 2.32 0.34 20.04
CA ALA A 13 0.97 0.86 20.18
C ALA A 13 0.19 0.82 18.86
N LEU A 14 0.82 1.12 17.71
CA LEU A 14 0.19 0.94 16.40
C LEU A 14 -0.15 -0.54 16.12
N ARG A 15 0.78 -1.46 16.44
CA ARG A 15 0.51 -2.91 16.32
C ARG A 15 -0.68 -3.33 17.18
N ALA A 16 -0.71 -2.89 18.43
CA ALA A 16 -1.79 -3.21 19.35
C ALA A 16 -3.14 -2.66 18.83
N ALA A 17 -3.16 -1.46 18.24
CA ALA A 17 -4.36 -0.88 17.64
C ALA A 17 -4.92 -1.75 16.51
N ILE A 18 -4.07 -2.25 15.60
CA ILE A 18 -4.48 -3.17 14.53
C ILE A 18 -5.06 -4.45 15.13
N VAL A 19 -4.32 -5.10 16.05
CA VAL A 19 -4.76 -6.36 16.68
C VAL A 19 -6.11 -6.20 17.36
N ASN A 20 -6.26 -5.18 18.21
CA ASN A 20 -7.50 -4.93 18.95
C ASN A 20 -8.68 -4.64 18.02
N SER A 21 -8.45 -3.84 16.97
CA SER A 21 -9.48 -3.56 15.96
C SER A 21 -9.95 -4.85 15.27
N CYS A 22 -9.01 -5.73 14.91
CA CYS A 22 -9.33 -6.99 14.22
C CYS A 22 -10.02 -8.02 15.14
N LEU A 23 -9.63 -8.13 16.41
CA LEU A 23 -10.22 -9.06 17.38
C LEU A 23 -11.74 -8.84 17.52
N ASN A 24 -12.20 -7.59 17.48
CA ASN A 24 -13.62 -7.25 17.54
C ASN A 24 -14.43 -7.71 16.31
N HIS A 25 -13.77 -8.15 15.23
CA HIS A 25 -14.40 -8.56 13.97
C HIS A 25 -14.03 -9.97 13.54
N GLY A 26 -13.81 -10.86 14.52
CA GLY A 26 -13.66 -12.30 14.30
C GLY A 26 -12.28 -12.73 13.82
N TRP A 27 -11.28 -11.85 13.88
CA TRP A 27 -9.89 -12.27 13.77
C TRP A 27 -9.42 -12.87 15.09
N SER A 28 -8.48 -13.80 15.03
CA SER A 28 -7.82 -14.40 16.18
C SER A 28 -6.36 -13.94 16.24
N TRP A 29 -5.88 -13.56 17.42
CA TRP A 29 -4.49 -13.19 17.65
C TRP A 29 -3.76 -14.28 18.42
N ASN A 30 -2.70 -14.82 17.85
CA ASN A 30 -1.77 -15.70 18.55
C ASN A 30 -0.52 -14.91 18.94
N SER A 31 -0.40 -14.57 20.22
CA SER A 31 0.73 -13.80 20.76
C SER A 31 2.05 -14.57 20.80
N SER A 32 2.05 -15.90 20.79
CA SER A 32 3.28 -16.70 20.78
C SER A 32 3.91 -16.78 19.39
N THR A 33 3.10 -16.70 18.33
CA THR A 33 3.57 -16.72 16.94
C THR A 33 3.50 -15.35 16.26
N ASN A 34 2.93 -14.34 16.93
CA ASN A 34 2.60 -13.03 16.37
C ASN A 34 1.73 -13.11 15.10
N VAL A 35 0.84 -14.11 15.02
CA VAL A 35 -0.04 -14.30 13.86
C VAL A 35 -1.46 -13.85 14.18
N LEU A 36 -1.95 -12.93 13.35
CA LEU A 36 -3.36 -12.55 13.27
C LEU A 36 -4.02 -13.35 12.14
N SER A 37 -5.15 -14.00 12.40
CA SER A 37 -5.78 -14.89 11.41
C SER A 37 -7.29 -14.85 11.39
N LYS A 38 -7.87 -15.06 10.21
CA LYS A 38 -9.31 -15.25 10.01
C LYS A 38 -9.55 -16.16 8.81
N GLY A 39 -10.24 -17.28 9.01
CA GLY A 39 -10.41 -18.30 7.97
C GLY A 39 -9.07 -18.78 7.42
N ALA A 40 -8.85 -18.61 6.12
CA ALA A 40 -7.61 -18.98 5.41
C ALA A 40 -6.57 -17.84 5.34
N LEU A 41 -6.84 -16.69 5.99
CA LEU A 41 -5.95 -15.53 6.00
C LEU A 41 -5.07 -15.59 7.26
N PHE A 42 -3.75 -15.54 7.09
CA PHE A 42 -2.78 -15.57 8.17
C PHE A 42 -1.73 -14.47 7.98
N LEU A 43 -1.70 -13.50 8.88
CA LEU A 43 -0.76 -12.38 8.88
C LEU A 43 0.20 -12.49 10.06
N LEU A 44 1.48 -12.69 9.78
CA LEU A 44 2.53 -12.44 10.77
C LEU A 44 2.71 -10.93 10.91
N LEU A 45 2.44 -10.41 12.11
CA LEU A 45 2.49 -8.98 12.43
C LEU A 45 3.51 -8.73 13.53
N THR A 46 4.66 -8.18 13.15
CA THR A 46 5.79 -7.92 14.05
C THR A 46 6.19 -6.46 13.98
N ASN A 47 6.83 -5.94 15.02
CA ASN A 47 7.36 -4.59 14.99
C ASN A 47 8.73 -4.54 15.67
N ASP A 48 9.54 -3.58 15.25
CA ASP A 48 10.70 -3.11 15.98
C ASP A 48 10.41 -1.67 16.49
N ALA A 49 11.46 -0.92 16.85
CA ALA A 49 11.31 0.47 17.30
C ALA A 49 10.91 1.45 16.19
N LEU A 50 11.16 1.10 14.93
CA LEU A 50 11.08 1.98 13.75
C LEU A 50 10.07 1.51 12.70
N ASN A 51 9.68 0.24 12.71
CA ASN A 51 8.91 -0.38 11.64
C ASN A 51 7.85 -1.35 12.18
N LEU A 52 6.68 -1.35 11.55
CA LEU A 52 5.68 -2.40 11.65
C LEU A 52 5.73 -3.24 10.37
N SER A 53 5.97 -4.53 10.53
CA SER A 53 6.17 -5.50 9.46
C SER A 53 4.97 -6.44 9.33
N LEU A 54 4.49 -6.56 8.10
CA LEU A 54 3.37 -7.40 7.70
C LEU A 54 3.88 -8.49 6.75
N THR A 55 3.69 -9.75 7.11
CA THR A 55 4.05 -10.89 6.25
C THR A 55 2.85 -11.83 6.13
N GLY A 56 2.36 -11.99 4.90
CA GLY A 56 1.30 -12.97 4.61
C GLY A 56 1.81 -14.41 4.76
N ARG A 57 0.94 -15.32 5.17
CA ARG A 57 1.27 -16.74 5.35
C ARG A 57 0.16 -17.63 4.83
N THR A 58 0.50 -18.87 4.46
CA THR A 58 -0.49 -19.88 4.07
C THR A 58 -0.98 -20.75 5.22
N SER A 59 -0.40 -20.61 6.42
CA SER A 59 -0.92 -21.21 7.65
C SER A 59 -0.46 -20.44 8.91
N ALA A 60 -1.06 -20.76 10.06
CA ALA A 60 -0.73 -20.11 11.33
C ALA A 60 0.66 -20.47 11.89
N THR A 61 1.16 -21.67 11.61
CA THR A 61 2.38 -22.21 12.24
C THR A 61 3.49 -22.51 11.24
N ALA A 62 3.15 -22.95 10.02
CA ALA A 62 4.09 -23.27 8.94
C ALA A 62 3.68 -22.58 7.62
N GLY A 63 4.15 -23.07 6.48
CA GLY A 63 3.69 -22.64 5.16
C GLY A 63 4.53 -21.56 4.49
N ASP A 64 4.18 -21.31 3.24
CA ASP A 64 4.82 -20.34 2.37
C ASP A 64 4.56 -18.91 2.85
N MET A 65 5.55 -18.04 2.68
CA MET A 65 5.49 -16.63 3.06
C MET A 65 6.36 -15.79 2.11
N PRO A 66 5.89 -14.61 1.67
CA PRO A 66 6.72 -13.67 0.95
C PRO A 66 7.61 -12.87 1.91
N ASN A 67 8.40 -11.95 1.38
CA ASN A 67 9.04 -10.93 2.21
C ASN A 67 7.98 -10.06 2.92
N ALA A 68 8.39 -9.42 4.02
CA ALA A 68 7.55 -8.44 4.69
C ALA A 68 7.34 -7.18 3.83
N VAL A 69 6.17 -6.56 4.00
CA VAL A 69 5.92 -5.16 3.66
C VAL A 69 5.88 -4.35 4.95
N GLN A 70 6.23 -3.07 4.89
CA GLN A 70 6.44 -2.27 6.09
C GLN A 70 5.86 -0.86 5.98
N LEU A 71 5.31 -0.39 7.11
CA LEU A 71 5.26 1.03 7.44
C LEU A 71 6.33 1.34 8.50
N GLY A 72 6.83 2.57 8.52
CA GLY A 72 7.91 2.99 9.40
C GLY A 72 8.93 3.88 8.70
N ARG A 73 10.20 3.77 9.11
CA ARG A 73 11.32 4.52 8.50
C ARG A 73 11.28 4.43 6.98
N LEU A 74 11.17 5.53 6.25
CA LEU A 74 11.12 5.47 4.79
C LEU A 74 12.50 5.53 4.15
N MET A 75 13.42 6.32 4.70
CA MET A 75 14.75 6.57 4.13
C MET A 75 15.86 6.11 5.08
N GLN A 76 16.95 5.57 4.51
CA GLN A 76 18.19 5.27 5.21
C GLN A 76 19.37 5.63 4.32
N LYS A 77 19.76 6.90 4.37
CA LYS A 77 20.90 7.45 3.66
C LYS A 77 21.70 8.36 4.58
N SER A 78 23.02 8.21 4.58
CA SER A 78 23.90 9.05 5.40
C SER A 78 23.73 10.53 5.04
N GLY A 79 23.57 11.38 6.05
CA GLY A 79 23.38 12.83 5.89
C GLY A 79 22.00 13.26 5.38
N ALA A 80 21.02 12.35 5.29
CA ALA A 80 19.64 12.65 4.89
C ALA A 80 18.67 12.40 6.05
N ALA A 81 17.50 13.03 6.00
CA ALA A 81 16.39 12.72 6.91
C ALA A 81 15.90 11.28 6.68
N THR A 82 15.56 10.57 7.75
CA THR A 82 15.07 9.18 7.69
C THR A 82 13.58 9.08 7.40
N LEU A 83 12.84 10.19 7.58
CA LEU A 83 11.38 10.25 7.43
C LEU A 83 10.69 9.17 8.27
N ASP A 84 11.11 9.08 9.53
CA ASP A 84 10.52 8.19 10.53
C ASP A 84 9.12 8.70 10.94
N VAL A 85 8.24 7.80 11.36
CA VAL A 85 6.95 8.19 11.97
C VAL A 85 7.24 8.94 13.27
N THR A 86 6.78 10.19 13.35
CA THR A 86 6.90 11.03 14.55
C THR A 86 5.70 10.82 15.47
N TYR A 87 5.96 10.74 16.77
CA TYR A 87 4.94 10.45 17.78
C TYR A 87 4.67 11.67 18.67
N PRO A 88 3.43 11.87 19.17
CA PRO A 88 2.27 10.99 18.96
C PRO A 88 1.76 11.03 17.52
N ALA A 89 1.47 9.84 16.98
CA ALA A 89 0.93 9.67 15.63
C ALA A 89 -0.55 9.34 15.72
N GLU A 90 -1.36 9.95 14.88
CA GLU A 90 -2.78 9.59 14.77
C GLU A 90 -2.94 8.39 13.86
N TRP A 91 -3.90 7.53 14.16
CA TRP A 91 -4.19 6.37 13.35
C TRP A 91 -5.69 6.17 13.15
N GLU A 92 -6.01 5.53 12.03
CA GLU A 92 -7.36 5.11 11.67
C GLU A 92 -7.30 3.67 11.15
N CYS A 93 -8.22 2.82 11.61
CA CYS A 93 -8.32 1.42 11.24
C CYS A 93 -9.73 1.13 10.71
N PHE A 94 -9.79 0.56 9.52
CA PHE A 94 -11.02 0.17 8.84
C PHE A 94 -11.03 -1.34 8.70
N VAL A 95 -12.03 -1.99 9.29
CA VAL A 95 -12.19 -3.45 9.26
C VAL A 95 -13.46 -3.81 8.52
N PHE A 96 -13.30 -4.49 7.39
CA PHE A 96 -14.36 -4.98 6.52
C PHE A 96 -14.53 -6.49 6.68
N THR A 97 -15.75 -6.98 6.42
CA THR A 97 -16.11 -8.41 6.52
C THR A 97 -16.67 -8.99 5.23
N ASN A 98 -16.76 -8.20 4.17
CA ASN A 98 -17.19 -8.66 2.85
C ASN A 98 -16.49 -7.88 1.71
N PRO A 99 -15.35 -8.36 1.21
CA PRO A 99 -14.54 -9.44 1.77
C PRO A 99 -13.84 -8.98 3.07
N ASP A 100 -13.15 -9.90 3.74
CA ASP A 100 -12.29 -9.56 4.88
C ASP A 100 -11.12 -8.69 4.40
N GLU A 101 -11.16 -7.41 4.71
CA GLU A 101 -10.12 -6.42 4.35
C GLU A 101 -9.85 -5.53 5.56
N VAL A 102 -8.59 -5.18 5.79
CA VAL A 102 -8.16 -4.27 6.84
C VAL A 102 -7.27 -3.19 6.24
N TRP A 103 -7.64 -1.95 6.46
CA TRP A 103 -6.84 -0.78 6.08
C TRP A 103 -6.46 0.01 7.33
N PHE A 104 -5.17 0.29 7.47
CA PHE A 104 -4.64 1.06 8.58
C PHE A 104 -3.86 2.25 8.05
N VAL A 105 -4.27 3.44 8.45
CA VAL A 105 -3.71 4.73 8.02
C VAL A 105 -3.10 5.42 9.23
N VAL A 106 -1.88 5.93 9.08
CA VAL A 106 -1.16 6.65 10.13
C VAL A 106 -0.84 8.05 9.64
N ARG A 107 -1.29 9.08 10.37
CA ARG A 107 -0.97 10.49 10.13
C ARG A 107 0.05 10.96 11.16
N TYR A 108 1.09 11.63 10.68
CA TYR A 108 2.21 12.13 11.48
C TYR A 108 2.81 13.37 10.82
N ASP A 109 3.63 14.10 11.57
CA ASP A 109 4.26 15.35 11.11
C ASP A 109 3.29 16.30 10.39
N VAL A 110 2.07 16.43 10.96
CA VAL A 110 0.94 17.23 10.47
C VAL A 110 0.30 16.72 9.17
N ASP A 111 1.06 16.60 8.08
CA ASP A 111 0.54 16.38 6.71
C ASP A 111 1.07 15.11 6.02
N ARG A 112 1.89 14.30 6.71
CA ARG A 112 2.38 13.02 6.18
C ARG A 112 1.52 11.85 6.62
N TYR A 113 1.40 10.90 5.70
CA TYR A 113 0.63 9.68 5.86
C TYR A 113 1.51 8.47 5.53
N GLN A 114 1.32 7.40 6.28
CA GLN A 114 1.74 6.06 5.89
C GLN A 114 0.55 5.11 6.03
N TRP A 115 0.66 3.94 5.42
CA TRP A 115 -0.43 2.97 5.42
C TRP A 115 0.13 1.55 5.36
N CYS A 116 -0.65 0.62 5.89
CA CYS A 116 -0.54 -0.80 5.63
C CYS A 116 -1.92 -1.42 5.53
N SER A 117 -2.03 -2.51 4.77
CA SER A 117 -3.30 -3.21 4.60
C SER A 117 -3.10 -4.68 4.26
N PHE A 118 -4.13 -5.46 4.55
CA PHE A 118 -4.19 -6.89 4.25
C PHE A 118 -5.63 -7.35 4.12
N GLY A 119 -5.85 -8.47 3.44
CA GLY A 119 -7.19 -9.01 3.28
C GLY A 119 -7.25 -10.21 2.36
N GLY A 120 -8.46 -10.68 2.10
CA GLY A 120 -8.79 -11.66 1.07
C GLY A 120 -9.26 -10.99 -0.21
N SER A 121 -8.81 -11.49 -1.35
CA SER A 121 -9.29 -11.08 -2.67
C SER A 121 -10.73 -11.55 -2.91
N ALA A 122 -11.56 -10.70 -3.53
CA ALA A 122 -12.91 -11.09 -3.98
C ALA A 122 -12.91 -11.92 -5.29
N VAL A 123 -11.75 -12.20 -5.87
CA VAL A 123 -11.63 -12.97 -7.13
C VAL A 123 -11.94 -14.44 -6.86
N ALA A 124 -12.94 -14.97 -7.56
CA ALA A 124 -13.30 -16.39 -7.50
C ALA A 124 -12.31 -17.26 -8.30
N GLY A 125 -12.15 -18.52 -7.89
CA GLY A 125 -11.39 -19.52 -8.63
C GLY A 125 -9.87 -19.39 -8.56
N LEU A 126 -9.34 -18.68 -7.56
CA LEU A 126 -7.90 -18.68 -7.28
C LEU A 126 -7.44 -20.06 -6.79
N GLU A 127 -6.24 -20.47 -7.21
CA GLU A 127 -5.60 -21.71 -6.72
C GLU A 127 -4.99 -21.53 -5.32
N GLY A 128 -4.70 -20.28 -4.93
CA GLY A 128 -4.17 -19.90 -3.64
C GLY A 128 -5.25 -19.43 -2.65
N THR A 129 -4.81 -18.94 -1.49
CA THR A 129 -5.71 -18.45 -0.44
C THR A 129 -6.38 -17.12 -0.79
N GLY A 130 -5.90 -16.42 -1.82
CA GLY A 130 -6.37 -15.08 -2.18
C GLY A 130 -5.93 -14.00 -1.20
N MET A 131 -5.12 -14.35 -0.18
CA MET A 131 -4.60 -13.37 0.76
C MET A 131 -3.69 -12.38 0.05
N TRP A 132 -3.88 -11.11 0.33
CA TRP A 132 -2.99 -10.04 -0.10
C TRP A 132 -2.50 -9.24 1.11
N VAL A 133 -1.31 -8.67 0.97
CA VAL A 133 -0.68 -7.81 1.97
C VAL A 133 0.07 -6.70 1.26
N ALA A 134 -0.06 -5.48 1.75
CA ALA A 134 0.56 -4.30 1.17
C ALA A 134 0.89 -3.23 2.23
N ALA A 135 1.89 -2.41 1.95
CA ALA A 135 2.22 -1.24 2.75
C ALA A 135 2.93 -0.19 1.89
N ILE A 136 3.32 0.94 2.50
CA ILE A 136 4.01 2.02 1.80
C ILE A 136 5.36 1.60 1.17
N ARG A 137 6.02 0.56 1.71
CA ARG A 137 7.26 -0.01 1.15
C ARG A 137 7.45 -1.50 1.49
N GLY A 138 8.45 -2.11 0.87
CA GLY A 138 8.97 -3.44 1.21
C GLY A 138 9.82 -3.49 2.49
N PRO A 139 10.61 -4.56 2.73
CA PRO A 139 11.17 -4.89 4.05
C PRO A 139 12.41 -4.08 4.45
N VAL A 140 12.93 -3.23 3.57
CA VAL A 140 14.10 -2.38 3.85
C VAL A 140 13.77 -0.92 3.57
N PRO A 141 14.33 0.03 4.35
CA PRO A 141 14.22 1.45 4.04
C PRO A 141 14.80 1.78 2.67
N ILE A 142 14.28 2.83 2.05
CA ILE A 142 14.76 3.35 0.79
C ILE A 142 16.16 3.95 0.99
N ASN A 143 17.06 3.66 0.06
CA ASN A 143 18.39 4.27 0.02
C ASN A 143 18.67 4.74 -1.40
N HIS A 144 19.57 5.70 -1.54
CA HIS A 144 20.00 6.21 -2.82
C HIS A 144 21.49 6.55 -2.85
N ASP A 145 22.18 6.15 -3.91
CA ASP A 145 23.62 6.30 -4.13
C ASP A 145 24.02 7.62 -4.82
N ILE A 146 23.07 8.35 -5.41
CA ILE A 146 23.27 9.77 -5.81
C ILE A 146 23.10 10.67 -4.58
N SER A 147 24.11 11.47 -4.27
CA SER A 147 24.17 12.33 -3.07
C SER A 147 23.04 13.36 -2.94
N SER A 148 22.52 13.88 -4.05
CA SER A 148 21.43 14.89 -4.06
C SER A 148 20.03 14.31 -3.81
N VAL A 149 19.83 13.00 -3.94
CA VAL A 149 18.52 12.35 -3.76
C VAL A 149 18.34 11.95 -2.29
N VAL A 150 17.51 12.66 -1.54
CA VAL A 150 17.35 12.47 -0.08
C VAL A 150 15.92 12.15 0.35
N ASN A 151 15.02 11.93 -0.60
CA ASN A 151 13.62 11.58 -0.38
C ASN A 151 13.22 10.37 -1.25
N PRO A 152 12.22 9.58 -0.84
CA PRO A 152 12.04 8.23 -1.35
C PRO A 152 11.10 8.11 -2.56
N PHE A 153 10.37 9.16 -2.95
CA PHE A 153 9.20 8.99 -3.82
C PHE A 153 9.47 9.18 -5.32
N TYR A 154 9.05 8.20 -6.12
CA TYR A 154 8.91 8.27 -7.58
C TYR A 154 7.52 7.77 -7.97
N ILE A 155 6.64 8.68 -8.42
CA ILE A 155 5.28 8.32 -8.83
C ILE A 155 4.75 9.24 -9.94
N ARG A 156 4.17 8.61 -10.97
CA ARG A 156 3.50 9.22 -12.13
C ARG A 156 2.19 8.48 -12.38
N ALA A 157 1.34 9.02 -13.25
CA ALA A 157 0.05 8.39 -13.50
C ALA A 157 0.13 7.00 -14.17
N THR A 158 1.24 6.69 -14.85
CA THR A 158 1.44 5.43 -15.59
C THR A 158 2.41 4.47 -14.91
N GLU A 159 3.16 4.94 -13.92
CA GLU A 159 4.23 4.17 -13.30
C GLU A 159 4.68 4.77 -11.98
N GLY A 160 5.44 3.99 -11.22
CA GLY A 160 6.04 4.41 -9.98
C GLY A 160 7.15 3.45 -9.56
N GLY A 161 7.87 3.87 -8.53
CA GLY A 161 9.12 3.26 -8.11
C GLY A 161 10.25 3.31 -9.15
N GLY A 162 11.44 2.91 -8.74
CA GLY A 162 12.58 2.77 -9.64
C GLY A 162 13.79 2.18 -8.94
N THR A 163 14.41 1.16 -9.56
CA THR A 163 15.68 0.59 -9.12
C THR A 163 16.83 1.24 -9.88
N ARG A 164 17.85 1.70 -9.15
CA ARG A 164 19.15 2.11 -9.73
C ARG A 164 20.21 1.03 -9.56
N SER A 165 20.21 0.37 -8.41
CA SER A 165 21.07 -0.77 -8.11
C SER A 165 20.39 -1.68 -7.08
N LEU A 166 21.00 -2.83 -6.76
CA LEU A 166 20.43 -3.79 -5.79
C LEU A 166 20.18 -3.20 -4.39
N GLY A 167 20.83 -2.08 -4.04
CA GLY A 167 20.69 -1.39 -2.76
C GLY A 167 20.28 0.09 -2.87
N SER A 168 19.80 0.52 -4.04
CA SER A 168 19.46 1.93 -4.32
C SER A 168 18.22 2.04 -5.22
N GLY A 169 17.29 2.89 -4.84
CA GLY A 169 16.08 3.15 -5.62
C GLY A 169 15.14 4.14 -4.96
N LEU A 170 13.90 4.18 -5.47
CA LEU A 170 12.81 5.03 -5.01
C LEU A 170 11.52 4.22 -5.00
N THR A 171 10.66 4.38 -4.00
CA THR A 171 9.33 3.76 -3.94
C THR A 171 8.29 4.71 -4.51
N SER A 172 7.16 4.19 -4.98
CA SER A 172 5.98 5.01 -5.25
C SER A 172 5.21 5.39 -3.99
N GLY A 173 5.34 4.61 -2.91
CA GLY A 173 4.51 4.76 -1.71
C GLY A 173 3.04 4.40 -1.88
N ALA A 174 2.65 3.91 -3.07
CA ALA A 174 1.26 3.74 -3.47
C ALA A 174 0.98 2.30 -3.90
N TRP A 175 -0.18 1.78 -3.51
CA TRP A 175 -0.57 0.41 -3.79
C TRP A 175 -0.52 0.12 -5.29
N GLY A 176 0.29 -0.86 -5.71
CA GLY A 176 0.37 -1.30 -7.10
C GLY A 176 1.07 -0.32 -8.05
N TRP A 177 1.75 0.72 -7.54
CA TRP A 177 2.46 1.68 -8.39
C TRP A 177 3.94 1.39 -8.59
N ASN A 178 4.58 0.52 -7.80
CA ASN A 178 5.95 0.06 -8.06
C ASN A 178 5.99 -0.86 -9.29
N THR A 179 5.85 -0.27 -10.49
CA THR A 179 5.70 -0.96 -11.79
C THR A 179 6.95 -0.90 -12.66
N VAL A 180 8.01 -0.25 -12.18
CA VAL A 180 9.34 -0.26 -12.78
C VAL A 180 10.22 -1.16 -11.90
N ALA A 181 11.03 -2.02 -12.53
CA ALA A 181 12.12 -2.83 -11.95
C ALA A 181 12.20 -2.86 -10.40
N ARG A 182 11.93 -4.03 -9.79
CA ARG A 182 11.72 -4.24 -8.34
C ARG A 182 12.82 -5.11 -7.70
N GLU A 183 14.04 -5.07 -8.25
CA GLU A 183 15.18 -5.81 -7.72
C GLU A 183 15.49 -5.33 -6.30
N PHE A 184 15.45 -4.02 -6.06
CA PHE A 184 15.60 -3.45 -4.73
C PHE A 184 14.40 -3.81 -3.84
N GLN A 185 14.68 -4.44 -2.70
CA GLN A 185 13.65 -5.05 -1.87
C GLN A 185 12.62 -4.02 -1.35
N ALA A 186 13.01 -2.77 -1.15
CA ALA A 186 12.10 -1.71 -0.69
C ALA A 186 10.91 -1.46 -1.64
N LEU A 187 11.01 -1.91 -2.90
CA LEU A 187 9.96 -1.80 -3.91
C LEU A 187 8.97 -2.98 -3.89
N ARG A 188 9.22 -3.97 -3.03
CA ARG A 188 8.38 -5.17 -2.87
C ARG A 188 7.34 -4.92 -1.79
N ASP A 189 6.45 -4.01 -2.09
CA ASP A 189 5.43 -3.37 -1.24
C ASP A 189 4.04 -4.02 -1.30
N ILE A 190 3.87 -5.04 -2.15
CA ILE A 190 2.63 -5.79 -2.32
C ILE A 190 2.92 -7.24 -2.67
N PHE A 191 2.15 -8.15 -2.08
CA PHE A 191 2.10 -9.56 -2.40
C PHE A 191 0.65 -10.07 -2.43
N VAL A 192 0.38 -11.05 -3.30
CA VAL A 192 -0.93 -11.72 -3.41
C VAL A 192 -0.72 -13.22 -3.59
N HIS A 193 -1.26 -14.02 -2.69
CA HIS A 193 -1.21 -15.49 -2.76
C HIS A 193 -2.28 -16.02 -3.72
N SER A 194 -2.02 -15.88 -5.02
CA SER A 194 -2.88 -16.42 -6.07
C SER A 194 -2.60 -17.88 -6.39
N ASN A 195 -1.36 -18.32 -6.12
CA ASN A 195 -0.79 -19.63 -6.42
C ASN A 195 -0.93 -20.11 -7.89
N PHE A 196 -1.36 -19.23 -8.80
CA PHE A 196 -1.42 -19.55 -10.23
C PHE A 196 -0.03 -19.99 -10.74
N ASP A 197 -0.03 -21.10 -11.49
CA ASP A 197 1.17 -21.81 -11.97
C ASP A 197 2.07 -22.35 -10.84
N GLY A 198 1.56 -22.51 -9.61
CA GLY A 198 2.38 -22.89 -8.46
C GLY A 198 3.37 -21.82 -7.99
N HIS A 199 3.14 -20.56 -8.38
CA HIS A 199 4.06 -19.44 -8.07
C HIS A 199 3.77 -18.74 -6.73
N GLY A 200 2.92 -19.31 -5.86
CA GLY A 200 2.61 -18.76 -4.54
C GLY A 200 2.21 -17.28 -4.56
N TRP A 201 3.09 -16.43 -4.00
CA TRP A 201 2.89 -14.99 -3.79
C TRP A 201 3.35 -14.09 -4.96
N HIS A 202 3.79 -14.66 -6.07
CA HIS A 202 4.40 -13.88 -7.16
C HIS A 202 3.36 -13.28 -8.12
N LEU A 203 3.51 -11.99 -8.40
CA LEU A 203 2.69 -11.25 -9.36
C LEU A 203 3.27 -11.19 -10.78
N ASN A 204 4.50 -11.66 -10.98
CA ASN A 204 5.11 -11.81 -12.31
C ASN A 204 5.70 -13.22 -12.44
N GLU A 205 5.62 -13.83 -13.63
CA GLU A 205 6.04 -15.19 -14.02
C GLU A 205 7.26 -15.72 -13.23
N ALA A 206 7.01 -16.32 -12.06
CA ALA A 206 8.02 -16.78 -11.08
C ALA A 206 9.02 -15.73 -10.52
N SER A 207 8.87 -14.44 -10.78
CA SER A 207 9.83 -13.41 -10.34
C SER A 207 9.23 -12.36 -9.41
N LEU A 208 10.02 -11.98 -8.40
CA LEU A 208 9.74 -10.88 -7.48
C LEU A 208 10.38 -9.55 -7.90
N THR A 209 11.29 -9.58 -8.88
CA THR A 209 12.11 -8.42 -9.26
C THR A 209 11.62 -7.74 -10.53
N THR A 210 10.81 -8.42 -11.32
CA THR A 210 10.32 -7.88 -12.59
C THR A 210 9.16 -6.91 -12.36
N ALA A 211 8.97 -6.02 -13.35
CA ALA A 211 7.91 -5.04 -13.34
C ALA A 211 6.51 -5.68 -13.15
N LEU A 212 5.68 -5.04 -12.33
CA LEU A 212 4.27 -5.40 -12.21
C LEU A 212 3.42 -4.71 -13.28
N ILE A 213 2.25 -5.28 -13.57
CA ILE A 213 1.19 -4.58 -14.31
C ILE A 213 0.72 -3.39 -13.46
N GLY A 214 0.29 -3.67 -12.22
CA GLY A 214 -0.06 -2.63 -11.25
C GLY A 214 -1.04 -1.60 -11.80
N VAL A 215 -0.73 -0.31 -11.58
CA VAL A 215 -1.51 0.84 -12.08
C VAL A 215 -1.71 0.85 -13.60
N LYS A 216 -0.82 0.24 -14.39
CA LYS A 216 -0.90 0.31 -15.87
C LYS A 216 -2.23 -0.21 -16.42
N SER A 217 -2.93 -1.05 -15.66
CA SER A 217 -4.28 -1.53 -16.00
C SER A 217 -5.36 -0.44 -15.98
N VAL A 218 -5.14 0.66 -15.25
CA VAL A 218 -6.12 1.75 -15.04
C VAL A 218 -5.51 3.14 -15.24
N SER A 219 -4.27 3.25 -15.73
CA SER A 219 -3.53 4.51 -15.79
C SER A 219 -4.23 5.59 -16.63
N GLN A 220 -4.91 5.21 -17.72
CA GLN A 220 -5.69 6.15 -18.52
C GLN A 220 -6.85 6.76 -17.74
N LEU A 221 -7.50 5.97 -16.88
CA LEU A 221 -8.58 6.47 -16.01
C LEU A 221 -8.02 7.40 -14.94
N ILE A 222 -6.83 7.11 -14.41
CA ILE A 222 -6.14 7.98 -13.44
C ILE A 222 -5.75 9.31 -14.09
N GLN A 223 -5.22 9.28 -15.31
CA GLN A 223 -4.83 10.48 -16.06
C GLN A 223 -6.01 11.38 -16.43
N ALA A 224 -7.17 10.77 -16.69
CA ALA A 224 -8.38 11.50 -17.06
C ALA A 224 -9.04 12.24 -15.87
N GLN A 225 -8.47 12.16 -14.66
CA GLN A 225 -8.99 12.84 -13.49
C GLN A 225 -8.20 14.11 -13.13
N PRO A 226 -8.85 15.11 -12.50
CA PRO A 226 -10.30 15.22 -12.37
C PRO A 226 -10.95 15.45 -13.75
N SER A 227 -12.24 15.15 -13.87
CA SER A 227 -13.00 15.40 -15.08
C SER A 227 -12.97 16.90 -15.41
N ALA A 228 -12.57 17.25 -16.64
CA ALA A 228 -12.53 18.64 -17.09
C ALA A 228 -13.92 19.31 -17.14
N TRP A 229 -14.99 18.51 -17.19
CA TRP A 229 -16.36 19.01 -17.29
C TRP A 229 -16.92 19.49 -15.94
N ASN A 230 -16.67 18.74 -14.86
CA ASN A 230 -17.28 18.99 -13.56
C ASN A 230 -16.28 19.04 -12.39
N SER A 231 -14.97 18.92 -12.67
CA SER A 231 -13.89 18.91 -11.68
C SER A 231 -13.96 17.78 -10.65
N GLU A 232 -14.80 16.76 -10.86
CA GLU A 232 -14.90 15.60 -9.98
C GLU A 232 -13.91 14.52 -10.37
N ALA A 233 -13.36 13.83 -9.37
CA ALA A 233 -12.49 12.67 -9.57
C ALA A 233 -13.29 11.37 -9.38
N ALA A 234 -13.19 10.46 -10.35
CA ALA A 234 -13.86 9.17 -10.29
C ALA A 234 -13.14 8.21 -9.34
N LEU A 235 -13.90 7.43 -8.57
CA LEU A 235 -13.34 6.37 -7.73
C LEU A 235 -13.03 5.13 -8.59
N ILE A 236 -11.75 4.88 -8.85
CA ILE A 236 -11.28 3.79 -9.72
C ILE A 236 -11.07 2.51 -8.90
N PRO A 237 -11.56 1.33 -9.35
CA PRO A 237 -11.30 0.05 -8.71
C PRO A 237 -9.79 -0.22 -8.49
N MET A 238 -9.45 -0.75 -7.31
CA MET A 238 -8.09 -1.15 -6.98
C MET A 238 -7.93 -2.66 -7.23
N ARG A 239 -7.14 -3.02 -8.25
CA ARG A 239 -7.02 -4.40 -8.75
C ARG A 239 -5.57 -4.79 -9.03
N ALA A 240 -5.23 -6.03 -8.70
CA ALA A 240 -3.90 -6.58 -8.97
C ALA A 240 -4.02 -7.67 -10.03
N TYR A 241 -3.10 -7.61 -10.99
CA TYR A 241 -2.99 -8.58 -12.07
C TYR A 241 -1.66 -9.31 -11.98
N LYS A 242 -1.69 -10.62 -12.23
CA LYS A 242 -0.51 -11.46 -12.41
C LYS A 242 -0.18 -11.58 -13.89
N LEU A 243 1.10 -11.38 -14.24
CA LEU A 243 1.61 -11.75 -15.56
C LEU A 243 1.75 -13.27 -15.64
N ARG A 244 1.22 -13.86 -16.72
CA ARG A 244 1.19 -15.29 -17.01
C ARG A 244 1.90 -15.54 -18.36
N PRO A 245 2.46 -16.76 -18.56
CA PRO A 245 3.19 -17.11 -19.79
C PRO A 245 2.48 -16.68 -21.07
N SER A 246 3.29 -16.36 -22.08
CA SER A 246 2.83 -15.82 -23.37
C SER A 246 2.15 -14.44 -23.25
N PHE A 247 2.66 -13.59 -22.35
CA PHE A 247 2.21 -12.21 -22.15
C PHE A 247 0.72 -12.08 -21.79
N LYS A 248 0.17 -13.10 -21.12
CA LYS A 248 -1.22 -13.10 -20.66
C LYS A 248 -1.29 -12.48 -19.27
N THR A 249 -2.48 -12.04 -18.89
CA THR A 249 -2.71 -11.47 -17.57
C THR A 249 -3.92 -12.12 -16.91
N SER A 250 -3.87 -12.27 -15.60
CA SER A 250 -5.00 -12.78 -14.81
C SER A 250 -5.24 -11.86 -13.63
N LEU A 251 -6.51 -11.53 -13.38
CA LEU A 251 -6.90 -10.80 -12.18
C LEU A 251 -6.67 -11.72 -10.97
N VAL A 252 -5.97 -11.22 -9.95
CA VAL A 252 -5.63 -11.98 -8.74
C VAL A 252 -6.06 -11.29 -7.45
N ALA A 253 -6.21 -9.97 -7.46
CA ALA A 253 -6.83 -9.22 -6.38
C ALA A 253 -7.87 -8.24 -6.91
N ASP A 254 -9.07 -8.27 -6.35
CA ASP A 254 -10.08 -7.22 -6.50
C ASP A 254 -10.44 -6.74 -5.09
N LEU A 255 -10.06 -5.49 -4.77
CA LEU A 255 -10.27 -4.92 -3.45
C LEU A 255 -11.56 -4.09 -3.47
N VAL A 256 -12.54 -4.52 -2.69
CA VAL A 256 -13.91 -4.02 -2.83
C VAL A 256 -14.10 -2.69 -2.12
N ASN A 257 -13.39 -2.46 -1.01
CA ASN A 257 -13.63 -1.32 -0.12
C ASN A 257 -12.63 -0.18 -0.25
N ILE A 258 -11.85 -0.17 -1.34
CA ILE A 258 -10.82 0.82 -1.61
C ILE A 258 -10.78 1.22 -3.08
N ARG A 259 -10.52 2.49 -3.36
CA ARG A 259 -10.47 3.03 -4.72
C ARG A 259 -9.27 3.93 -4.91
N HIS A 260 -8.67 3.90 -6.08
CA HIS A 260 -7.72 4.93 -6.50
C HIS A 260 -8.48 6.20 -6.86
N VAL A 261 -7.92 7.36 -6.52
CA VAL A 261 -8.53 8.65 -6.86
C VAL A 261 -7.46 9.73 -6.97
N ARG A 262 -7.68 10.70 -7.84
CA ARG A 262 -6.92 11.95 -7.86
C ARG A 262 -7.55 12.94 -6.88
N ILE A 263 -6.81 13.35 -5.85
CA ILE A 263 -7.27 14.23 -4.78
C ILE A 263 -6.99 15.71 -5.04
N ASP A 264 -7.07 16.12 -6.30
CA ASP A 264 -6.83 17.50 -6.74
C ASP A 264 -7.73 18.48 -6.00
N ASN A 265 -9.02 18.14 -5.88
CA ASN A 265 -10.04 18.99 -5.27
C ASN A 265 -10.53 18.45 -3.92
N TYR A 266 -9.81 17.50 -3.32
CA TYR A 266 -10.18 16.90 -2.05
C TYR A 266 -9.09 17.09 -1.01
N VAL A 267 -9.50 17.45 0.21
CA VAL A 267 -8.58 17.52 1.36
C VAL A 267 -8.46 16.14 2.02
N PRO A 268 -7.29 15.77 2.57
CA PRO A 268 -7.14 14.54 3.33
C PRO A 268 -8.20 14.42 4.45
N GLY A 269 -8.84 13.25 4.55
CA GLY A 269 -9.92 12.97 5.48
C GLY A 269 -11.31 13.39 5.03
N GLN A 270 -11.45 14.06 3.88
CA GLN A 270 -12.76 14.43 3.32
C GLN A 270 -13.59 13.20 2.98
N ILE A 271 -14.92 13.30 3.16
CA ILE A 271 -15.88 12.29 2.76
C ILE A 271 -16.46 12.64 1.39
N ILE A 272 -16.40 11.70 0.46
CA ILE A 272 -17.12 11.72 -0.82
C ILE A 272 -18.38 10.88 -0.65
N GLU A 273 -19.53 11.47 -0.97
CA GLU A 273 -20.81 10.77 -0.97
C GLU A 273 -21.20 10.38 -2.40
N LEU A 274 -21.42 9.08 -2.64
CA LEU A 274 -21.85 8.53 -3.91
C LEU A 274 -23.11 7.68 -3.69
N GLY A 275 -24.27 8.33 -3.81
CA GLY A 275 -25.54 7.69 -3.45
C GLY A 275 -25.59 7.40 -1.94
N SER A 276 -25.71 6.13 -1.57
CA SER A 276 -25.69 5.70 -0.17
C SER A 276 -24.29 5.34 0.35
N ASP A 277 -23.31 5.22 -0.54
CA ASP A 277 -21.94 4.93 -0.16
C ASP A 277 -21.20 6.21 0.20
N ARG A 278 -20.39 6.14 1.26
CA ARG A 278 -19.47 7.21 1.65
C ARG A 278 -18.04 6.69 1.58
N TRP A 279 -17.11 7.56 1.19
CA TRP A 279 -15.72 7.22 0.98
C TRP A 279 -14.81 8.28 1.58
N LYS A 280 -13.92 7.89 2.50
CA LYS A 280 -12.96 8.79 3.13
C LYS A 280 -11.64 8.79 2.36
N VAL A 281 -11.15 9.97 1.97
CA VAL A 281 -9.99 10.11 1.09
C VAL A 281 -8.68 10.36 1.84
N TYR A 282 -7.59 9.85 1.29
CA TYR A 282 -6.24 10.00 1.84
C TYR A 282 -5.22 10.18 0.71
N PRO A 283 -4.14 10.96 0.92
CA PRO A 283 -2.96 10.89 0.06
C PRO A 283 -2.24 9.56 0.29
N TRP A 284 -1.49 9.09 -0.72
CA TRP A 284 -0.61 7.93 -0.51
C TRP A 284 0.52 8.21 0.47
N HIS A 285 1.06 9.43 0.47
CA HIS A 285 2.01 9.88 1.48
C HIS A 285 1.78 11.33 1.92
N ARG A 286 1.98 12.29 1.01
CA ARG A 286 1.83 13.71 1.28
C ARG A 286 1.23 14.34 0.04
N ARG A 287 0.21 15.17 0.24
CA ARG A 287 -0.50 15.87 -0.85
C ARG A 287 0.29 17.09 -1.27
N ASN A 288 0.45 17.30 -2.58
CA ASN A 288 0.99 18.53 -3.14
C ASN A 288 0.10 18.96 -4.32
N GLU A 289 -0.56 20.10 -4.22
CA GLU A 289 -1.42 20.63 -5.29
C GLU A 289 -0.61 21.34 -6.40
N ALA A 290 0.55 21.91 -6.05
CA ALA A 290 1.42 22.58 -7.01
C ALA A 290 2.07 21.58 -7.99
N GLU A 291 2.25 20.34 -7.54
CA GLU A 291 2.79 19.25 -8.34
C GLU A 291 1.83 18.06 -8.32
N ARG A 292 1.04 17.99 -9.38
CA ARG A 292 0.04 16.95 -9.63
C ARG A 292 0.59 15.53 -9.51
N ASP A 293 1.76 15.30 -10.08
CA ASP A 293 2.45 14.02 -10.00
C ASP A 293 3.60 14.12 -8.98
N GLY A 294 4.10 12.98 -8.49
CA GLY A 294 5.28 12.99 -7.62
C GLY A 294 6.52 13.51 -8.35
N ILE A 295 6.56 13.39 -9.68
CA ILE A 295 7.66 13.80 -10.56
C ILE A 295 7.09 14.33 -11.88
N ALA A 296 7.68 15.39 -12.45
CA ALA A 296 7.16 15.98 -13.68
C ALA A 296 7.43 15.10 -14.92
N PRO A 297 6.64 15.23 -16.01
CA PRO A 297 6.96 14.58 -17.28
C PRO A 297 8.33 15.04 -17.81
N GLY A 298 9.19 14.10 -18.19
CA GLY A 298 10.54 14.39 -18.71
C GLY A 298 11.64 14.46 -17.66
N ASP A 299 11.28 14.56 -16.38
CA ASP A 299 12.24 14.41 -15.29
C ASP A 299 12.83 13.00 -15.30
N VAL A 300 14.13 12.90 -15.04
CA VAL A 300 14.77 11.60 -14.78
C VAL A 300 14.34 11.09 -13.40
N ALA A 301 14.33 9.77 -13.22
CA ALA A 301 13.85 9.09 -12.01
C ALA A 301 14.66 9.34 -10.74
N TRP A 302 15.40 10.44 -10.62
CA TRP A 302 16.41 10.66 -9.58
C TRP A 302 16.28 12.08 -9.01
N ILE A 303 15.06 12.54 -8.82
CA ILE A 303 14.74 13.84 -8.23
C ILE A 303 14.24 13.64 -6.81
N ASN A 304 14.59 14.61 -5.97
CA ASN A 304 14.30 14.59 -4.55
C ASN A 304 12.85 15.00 -4.24
N LYS A 305 11.94 14.04 -4.08
CA LYS A 305 10.50 14.30 -3.86
C LYS A 305 9.98 13.62 -2.59
N ASP A 306 9.35 14.42 -1.71
CA ASP A 306 8.75 14.02 -0.43
C ASP A 306 7.20 14.07 -0.51
N HIS A 307 6.62 13.72 -1.66
CA HIS A 307 5.18 13.72 -1.84
C HIS A 307 4.75 12.78 -2.97
N THR A 308 3.47 12.44 -2.94
CA THR A 308 2.80 11.65 -3.99
C THR A 308 1.94 12.53 -4.88
N GLY A 309 2.14 13.85 -4.84
CA GLY A 309 1.37 14.81 -5.63
C GLY A 309 -0.10 14.81 -5.23
N THR A 310 -0.99 14.70 -6.21
CA THR A 310 -2.43 14.51 -5.97
C THR A 310 -2.89 13.06 -6.18
N PHE A 311 -1.98 12.09 -6.19
CA PHE A 311 -2.37 10.68 -6.11
C PHE A 311 -2.81 10.33 -4.69
N GLY A 312 -4.00 9.74 -4.58
CA GLY A 312 -4.56 9.27 -3.33
C GLY A 312 -5.42 8.02 -3.50
N TYR A 313 -6.11 7.70 -2.42
CA TYR A 313 -7.03 6.60 -2.35
C TYR A 313 -8.23 6.95 -1.47
N ALA A 314 -9.33 6.23 -1.66
CA ALA A 314 -10.56 6.43 -0.94
C ALA A 314 -10.99 5.10 -0.30
N ILE A 315 -11.13 5.06 1.02
CA ILE A 315 -11.60 3.90 1.78
C ILE A 315 -13.10 4.06 2.03
N ARG A 316 -13.89 3.00 1.80
CA ARG A 316 -15.33 3.02 2.11
C ARG A 316 -15.54 3.29 3.60
N TYR A 317 -16.49 4.16 3.93
CA TYR A 317 -16.67 4.71 5.27
C TYR A 317 -18.16 4.76 5.65
N ASP A 318 -18.53 4.24 6.81
CA ASP A 318 -19.92 4.19 7.30
C ASP A 318 -20.12 5.05 8.56
N GLY A 319 -19.13 5.86 8.96
CA GLY A 319 -19.17 6.63 10.22
C GLY A 319 -18.56 5.87 11.40
N PRO A 320 -18.38 6.56 12.55
CA PRO A 320 -18.13 5.93 13.84
C PRO A 320 -19.38 5.26 14.41
#